data_AF-A0A848T6E2-F1
#
_entry.id   AF-A0A848T6E2-F1
#
_cell.length_a   1.000
_cell.length_b   1.000
_cell.length_c   1.000
_cell.angle_alpha   90.00
_cell.angle_beta   90.00
_cell.angle_gamma   90.00
#
_symmetry.space_group_name_H-M   'P 1'
#
loop_
_entity.id
_entity.type
_entity.pdbx_description
1 polymer ?
#
loop_
_entity_poly.entity_id
_entity_poly.type
_entity_poly.pdbx_seq_one_letter_code
_entity_poly.pdbx_strand_id
1 'polypeptide(L)'
;MTCRHLKSRHQSAVNMVGHALTLENDADAWGGLGAVLTARLSPFERGCMAATVLAAADDEQFWQSVEAAVSVRRAGQPLPLFLDIEGEARWWADLASPAELRCWLMACFVRLPERERTSFLASANRRAAA
;
A
#
# COMPACT_ATOMS: atom_id res chain seq x y z
N MET A 1 29.41 8.83 -12.50
CA MET A 1 29.41 7.53 -13.21
C MET A 1 28.44 7.63 -14.38
N THR A 2 28.91 7.64 -15.63
CA THR A 2 28.02 7.62 -16.79
C THR A 2 28.10 6.25 -17.46
N CYS A 3 27.06 5.44 -17.24
CA CYS A 3 26.85 4.25 -18.05
C CYS A 3 26.43 4.73 -19.45
N ARG A 4 27.27 4.47 -20.46
CA ARG A 4 27.07 5.02 -21.81
C ARG A 4 25.79 4.49 -22.46
N HIS A 5 25.30 3.31 -22.05
CA HIS A 5 24.14 2.62 -22.64
C HIS A 5 23.23 2.06 -21.53
N LEU A 6 21.94 2.41 -21.56
CA LEU A 6 20.94 1.84 -20.66
C LEU A 6 20.57 0.42 -21.09
N LYS A 7 20.28 -0.46 -20.13
CA LYS A 7 19.64 -1.75 -20.44
C LYS A 7 18.29 -1.47 -21.07
N SER A 8 17.83 -2.31 -22.00
CA SER A 8 16.55 -2.14 -22.70
C SER A 8 15.37 -1.91 -21.76
N ARG A 9 15.29 -2.66 -20.64
CA ARG A 9 14.24 -2.46 -19.62
C ARG A 9 14.30 -1.08 -18.95
N HIS A 10 15.50 -0.55 -18.71
CA HIS A 10 15.68 0.79 -18.14
C HIS A 10 15.37 1.87 -19.17
N GLN A 11 15.77 1.70 -20.43
CA GLN A 11 15.40 2.61 -21.51
C GLN A 11 13.88 2.71 -21.68
N SER A 12 13.16 1.58 -21.60
CA SER A 12 11.70 1.58 -21.65
C SER A 12 11.06 2.38 -20.52
N ALA A 13 11.60 2.29 -19.29
CA ALA A 13 11.14 3.08 -18.16
C ALA A 13 11.41 4.58 -18.36
N VAL A 14 12.62 4.95 -18.79
CA VAL A 14 13.00 6.35 -19.08
C VAL A 14 12.10 6.96 -20.16
N ASN A 15 11.83 6.23 -21.24
CA ASN A 15 10.95 6.71 -22.30
C ASN A 15 9.52 6.96 -21.79
N MET A 16 8.99 6.04 -20.98
CA MET A 16 7.63 6.20 -20.44
C MET A 16 7.54 7.38 -19.44
N VAL A 17 8.58 7.61 -18.64
CA VAL A 17 8.67 8.81 -17.80
C VAL A 17 8.63 10.07 -18.67
N GLY A 18 9.42 10.10 -19.76
CA GLY A 18 9.42 11.23 -20.70
C GLY A 18 8.04 11.50 -21.32
N HIS A 19 7.32 10.44 -21.72
CA HIS A 19 5.96 10.56 -22.24
C HIS A 19 4.98 11.09 -21.18
N ALA A 20 4.97 10.53 -19.98
CA ALA A 20 4.09 10.98 -18.90
C ALA A 20 4.32 12.46 -18.56
N LEU A 21 5.59 12.89 -18.49
CA LEU A 21 5.93 14.29 -18.24
C LEU A 21 5.49 15.23 -19.37
N THR A 22 5.58 14.77 -20.63
CA THR A 22 5.18 15.56 -21.81
C THR A 22 3.66 15.72 -21.91
N LEU A 23 2.90 14.74 -21.39
CA LEU A 23 1.44 14.77 -21.36
C LEU A 23 0.87 15.45 -20.10
N GLU A 24 1.74 15.99 -19.25
CA GLU A 24 1.42 16.82 -18.07
C GLU A 24 0.33 16.23 -17.16
N ASN A 25 -0.92 16.68 -17.29
CA ASN A 25 -2.02 16.35 -16.39
C ASN A 25 -2.87 15.15 -16.85
N ASP A 26 -2.42 14.40 -17.85
CA ASP A 26 -3.12 13.20 -18.32
C ASP A 26 -3.00 12.05 -17.31
N ALA A 27 -4.08 11.80 -16.57
CA ALA A 27 -4.14 10.74 -15.57
C ALA A 27 -3.88 9.34 -16.14
N ASP A 28 -4.29 9.08 -17.40
CA ASP A 28 -4.07 7.79 -18.05
C ASP A 28 -2.59 7.61 -18.42
N ALA A 29 -1.90 8.68 -18.79
CA ALA A 29 -0.45 8.65 -19.03
C ALA A 29 0.33 8.29 -17.75
N TRP A 30 -0.05 8.86 -16.60
CA TRP A 30 0.53 8.52 -15.30
C TRP A 30 0.16 7.10 -14.83
N GLY A 31 -1.07 6.65 -15.10
CA GLY A 31 -1.49 5.27 -14.86
C GLY A 31 -0.67 4.26 -15.68
N GLY A 32 -0.46 4.56 -16.97
CA GLY A 32 0.38 3.76 -17.87
C GLY A 32 1.84 3.69 -17.43
N LEU A 33 2.39 4.79 -16.91
CA LEU A 33 3.74 4.80 -16.31
C LEU A 33 3.85 3.79 -15.17
N GLY A 34 2.87 3.72 -14.26
CA GLY A 34 2.85 2.75 -13.17
C GLY A 34 2.95 1.30 -13.65
N ALA A 35 2.23 0.94 -14.72
CA ALA A 35 2.29 -0.39 -15.34
C ALA A 35 3.69 -0.70 -15.93
N VAL A 36 4.29 0.25 -16.64
CA VAL A 36 5.64 0.08 -17.23
C VAL A 36 6.70 -0.06 -16.14
N LEU A 37 6.67 0.78 -15.09
CA LEU A 37 7.60 0.67 -13.96
C LEU A 37 7.48 -0.69 -13.26
N THR A 38 6.25 -1.20 -13.12
CA THR A 38 6.00 -2.52 -12.53
C THR A 38 6.60 -3.66 -13.36
N ALA A 39 6.46 -3.59 -14.69
CA ALA A 39 6.96 -4.62 -15.61
C ALA A 39 8.48 -4.55 -15.87
N ARG A 40 9.09 -3.36 -15.79
CA ARG A 40 10.48 -3.14 -16.24
C ARG A 40 11.50 -2.96 -15.12
N LEU A 41 11.07 -2.50 -13.95
CA LEU A 41 11.93 -2.30 -12.79
C LEU A 41 11.75 -3.42 -11.76
N SER A 42 12.80 -3.70 -11.00
CA SER A 42 12.70 -4.58 -9.83
C SER A 42 11.95 -3.89 -8.68
N PRO A 43 11.43 -4.64 -7.69
CA PRO A 43 10.85 -4.05 -6.49
C PRO A 43 11.80 -3.08 -5.78
N PHE A 44 13.10 -3.42 -5.72
CA PHE A 44 14.13 -2.57 -5.13
C PHE A 44 14.31 -1.25 -5.90
N GLU A 45 14.42 -1.31 -7.24
CA GLU A 45 14.56 -0.11 -8.08
C GLU A 45 13.35 0.82 -7.95
N ARG A 46 12.12 0.27 -7.89
CA ARG A 46 10.90 1.06 -7.65
C ARG A 46 10.90 1.71 -6.26
N GLY A 47 11.32 0.98 -5.24
CA GLY A 47 11.44 1.50 -3.88
C GLY A 47 12.41 2.66 -3.80
N CYS A 48 13.59 2.54 -4.42
CA CYS A 48 14.56 3.63 -4.50
C CYS A 48 13.97 4.84 -5.24
N MET A 49 13.33 4.63 -6.39
CA MET A 49 12.74 5.72 -7.17
C MET A 49 11.66 6.46 -6.38
N ALA A 50 10.75 5.75 -5.71
CA ALA A 50 9.72 6.35 -4.87
C ALA A 50 10.34 7.18 -3.72
N ALA A 51 11.34 6.63 -3.03
CA ALA A 51 12.04 7.34 -1.96
C ALA A 51 12.76 8.60 -2.47
N THR A 52 13.41 8.53 -3.64
CA THR A 52 14.09 9.69 -4.24
C THR A 52 13.11 10.79 -4.64
N VAL A 53 11.95 10.44 -5.22
CA VAL A 53 10.92 11.41 -5.58
C VAL A 53 10.35 12.08 -4.33
N LEU A 54 10.02 11.29 -3.29
CA LEU A 54 9.51 11.83 -2.03
C LEU A 54 10.53 12.72 -1.31
N ALA A 55 11.82 12.36 -1.33
CA ALA A 55 12.87 13.17 -0.72
C ALA A 55 13.14 14.50 -1.44
N ALA A 56 12.66 14.65 -2.68
CA ALA A 56 12.77 15.89 -3.45
C ALA A 56 11.55 16.81 -3.29
N ALA A 57 10.48 16.34 -2.62
CA ALA A 57 9.30 17.14 -2.32
C ALA A 57 9.55 18.09 -1.14
N ASP A 58 8.84 19.22 -1.11
CA ASP A 58 8.70 20.01 0.13
C ASP A 58 7.78 19.30 1.13
N ASP A 59 7.75 19.78 2.38
CA ASP A 59 6.99 19.14 3.46
C ASP A 59 5.50 18.98 3.13
N GLU A 60 4.89 19.98 2.48
CA GLU A 60 3.47 19.96 2.13
C GLU A 60 3.20 18.94 1.02
N GLN A 61 3.97 18.97 -0.06
CA GLN A 61 3.87 18.04 -1.18
C GLN A 61 4.15 16.59 -0.74
N PHE A 62 5.09 16.40 0.19
CA PHE A 62 5.39 15.11 0.78
C PHE A 62 4.15 14.53 1.46
N TRP A 63 3.54 15.29 2.37
CA TRP A 63 2.37 14.81 3.11
C TRP A 63 1.16 14.58 2.19
N GLN A 64 0.89 15.50 1.25
CA GLN A 64 -0.18 15.30 0.26
C GLN A 64 0.01 14.02 -0.56
N SER A 65 1.23 13.77 -1.03
CA SER A 65 1.56 12.57 -1.82
C SER A 65 1.42 11.28 -1.00
N VAL A 66 1.90 11.30 0.25
CA VAL A 66 1.77 10.17 1.17
C VAL A 66 0.31 9.91 1.52
N GLU A 67 -0.47 10.94 1.82
CA GLU A 67 -1.91 10.80 2.14
C GLU A 67 -2.72 10.28 0.96
N ALA A 68 -2.48 10.80 -0.25
CA ALA A 68 -3.10 10.29 -1.47
C ALA A 68 -2.75 8.82 -1.69
N ALA A 69 -1.48 8.43 -1.53
CA ALA A 69 -1.06 7.04 -1.68
C ALA A 69 -1.59 6.12 -0.57
N VAL A 70 -1.69 6.61 0.67
CA VAL A 70 -2.18 5.85 1.82
C VAL A 70 -3.70 5.70 1.79
N SER A 71 -4.45 6.74 1.41
CA SER A 71 -5.92 6.69 1.32
C SER A 71 -6.39 5.65 0.31
N VAL A 72 -5.71 5.50 -0.83
CA VAL A 72 -5.96 4.44 -1.80
C VAL A 72 -5.64 3.03 -1.25
N ARG A 73 -4.83 2.94 -0.19
CA ARG A 73 -4.40 1.68 0.45
C ARG A 73 -5.08 1.42 1.80
N ARG A 74 -6.09 2.20 2.16
CA ARG A 74 -6.91 1.99 3.35
C ARG A 74 -8.19 1.27 2.97
N ALA A 75 -8.59 0.29 3.78
CA ALA A 75 -9.92 -0.32 3.62
C ALA A 75 -11.03 0.65 4.04
N GLY A 76 -10.71 1.62 4.90
CA GLY A 76 -11.69 2.54 5.46
C GLY A 76 -12.54 1.85 6.53
N GLN A 77 -13.77 2.33 6.72
CA GLN A 77 -14.71 1.71 7.65
C GLN A 77 -15.15 0.33 7.13
N PRO A 78 -15.34 -0.67 8.01
CA PRO A 78 -16.06 -1.89 7.65
C PRO A 78 -17.41 -1.53 7.02
N LEU A 79 -17.71 -2.13 5.87
CA LEU A 79 -18.96 -1.89 5.18
C LEU A 79 -20.13 -2.52 5.95
N PRO A 80 -21.37 -2.03 5.77
CA PRO A 80 -22.55 -2.72 6.26
C PRO A 80 -22.58 -4.17 5.79
N LEU A 81 -22.97 -5.08 6.68
CA LEU A 81 -23.04 -6.50 6.38
C LEU A 81 -24.02 -6.74 5.23
N PHE A 82 -23.56 -7.41 4.18
CA PHE A 82 -24.42 -7.87 3.10
C PHE A 82 -24.72 -9.36 3.20
N LEU A 83 -23.73 -10.16 3.60
CA LEU A 83 -23.86 -11.60 3.81
C LEU A 83 -23.69 -11.98 5.29
N ASP A 84 -22.50 -12.42 5.70
CA ASP A 84 -22.21 -12.89 7.06
C ASP A 84 -21.05 -12.14 7.71
N ILE A 85 -21.06 -12.07 9.05
CA ILE A 85 -20.11 -11.27 9.82
C ILE A 85 -18.67 -11.78 9.65
N GLU A 86 -18.46 -13.09 9.56
CA GLU A 86 -17.12 -13.67 9.53
C GLU A 86 -16.44 -13.44 8.17
N GLY A 87 -17.17 -13.71 7.08
CA GLY A 87 -16.71 -13.51 5.71
C GLY A 87 -16.39 -12.04 5.44
N GLU A 88 -17.30 -11.14 5.81
CA GLU A 88 -17.13 -9.69 5.62
C GLU A 88 -15.97 -9.14 6.47
N ALA A 89 -15.83 -9.59 7.73
CA ALA A 89 -14.71 -9.19 8.57
C ALA A 89 -13.36 -9.66 8.02
N ARG A 90 -13.31 -10.88 7.45
CA ARG A 90 -12.09 -11.42 6.82
C ARG A 90 -11.75 -10.65 5.55
N TRP A 91 -12.72 -10.45 4.66
CA TRP A 91 -12.54 -9.68 3.44
C TRP A 91 -12.05 -8.26 3.71
N TRP A 92 -12.66 -7.56 4.68
CA TRP A 92 -12.20 -6.23 5.07
C TRP A 92 -10.78 -6.27 5.65
N ALA A 93 -10.46 -7.27 6.49
CA ALA A 93 -9.13 -7.43 7.08
C ALA A 93 -8.04 -7.72 6.03
N ASP A 94 -8.37 -8.38 4.92
CA ASP A 94 -7.45 -8.63 3.81
C ASP A 94 -7.07 -7.33 3.06
N LEU A 95 -7.94 -6.32 3.10
CA LEU A 95 -7.72 -5.02 2.46
C LEU A 95 -7.14 -3.97 3.42
N ALA A 96 -7.36 -4.15 4.72
CA ALA A 96 -7.03 -3.17 5.75
C ALA A 96 -5.52 -2.98 5.94
N SER A 97 -5.11 -1.74 6.12
CA SER A 97 -3.73 -1.43 6.50
C SER A 97 -3.41 -1.95 7.91
N PRO A 98 -2.14 -2.19 8.27
CA PRO A 98 -1.75 -2.61 9.62
C PRO A 98 -2.16 -1.62 10.73
N ALA A 99 -2.34 -0.34 10.39
CA ALA A 99 -2.87 0.65 11.33
C ALA A 99 -4.37 0.42 11.59
N GLU A 100 -5.17 0.25 10.53
CA GLU A 100 -6.61 -0.03 10.62
C GLU A 100 -6.87 -1.34 11.36
N LEU A 101 -6.15 -2.42 11.03
CA LEU A 101 -6.25 -3.71 11.71
C LEU A 101 -6.03 -3.56 13.23
N ARG A 102 -5.00 -2.81 13.65
CA ARG A 102 -4.72 -2.61 15.09
C ARG A 102 -5.82 -1.81 15.77
N CYS A 103 -6.32 -0.74 15.15
CA CYS A 103 -7.39 0.08 15.72
C CYS A 103 -8.66 -0.74 15.94
N TRP A 104 -9.11 -1.44 14.91
CA TRP A 104 -10.33 -2.26 14.99
C TRP A 104 -10.15 -3.47 15.90
N LEU A 105 -9.02 -4.19 15.81
CA LEU A 105 -8.72 -5.31 16.71
C LEU A 105 -8.75 -4.89 18.17
N MET A 106 -8.07 -3.79 18.52
CA MET A 106 -8.02 -3.32 19.91
C MET A 106 -9.42 -2.93 20.40
N ALA A 107 -10.17 -2.17 19.59
CA ALA A 107 -11.52 -1.74 19.94
C ALA A 107 -12.48 -2.91 20.17
N CYS A 108 -12.38 -3.97 19.36
CA CYS A 108 -13.16 -5.20 19.53
C CYS A 108 -12.67 -6.01 20.73
N PHE A 109 -11.36 -6.25 20.84
CA PHE A 109 -10.77 -7.11 21.86
C PHE A 109 -11.07 -6.63 23.28
N VAL A 110 -10.92 -5.33 23.58
CA VAL A 110 -11.17 -4.80 24.93
C VAL A 110 -12.64 -4.91 25.37
N ARG A 111 -13.57 -5.04 24.42
CA ARG A 111 -15.01 -5.18 24.68
C ARG A 111 -15.49 -6.64 24.78
N LEU A 112 -14.66 -7.61 24.38
CA LEU A 112 -14.99 -9.02 24.55
C LEU A 112 -15.10 -9.38 26.04
N PRO A 113 -15.99 -10.31 26.43
CA PRO A 113 -16.01 -10.89 27.77
C PRO A 113 -14.63 -11.45 28.14
N GLU A 114 -14.30 -11.42 29.44
CA GLU A 114 -12.98 -11.87 29.92
C GLU A 114 -12.64 -13.29 29.47
N ARG A 115 -13.62 -14.21 29.51
CA ARG A 115 -13.46 -15.59 29.04
C ARG A 115 -12.99 -15.66 27.58
N GLU A 116 -13.58 -14.84 26.72
CA GLU A 116 -13.28 -14.79 25.29
C GLU A 116 -11.92 -14.14 25.03
N ARG A 117 -11.56 -13.07 25.76
CA ARG A 117 -10.22 -12.46 25.69
C ARG A 117 -9.12 -13.47 26.04
N THR A 118 -9.31 -14.23 27.11
CA THR A 118 -8.35 -15.25 27.56
C THR A 118 -8.21 -16.38 26.55
N SER A 119 -9.33 -16.87 26.00
CA SER A 119 -9.34 -17.90 24.95
C SER A 119 -8.60 -17.43 23.68
N PHE A 120 -8.83 -16.18 23.28
CA PHE A 120 -8.15 -15.56 22.14
C PHE A 120 -6.63 -15.51 22.34
N LEU A 121 -6.15 -14.97 23.48
CA LEU A 121 -4.72 -14.87 23.79
C LEU A 121 -4.04 -16.25 23.86
N ALA A 122 -4.69 -17.24 24.48
CA ALA A 122 -4.19 -18.60 24.54
C ALA A 122 -4.03 -19.23 23.14
N SER A 123 -4.94 -18.93 22.22
CA SER A 123 -4.88 -19.41 20.83
C SER A 123 -3.82 -18.68 20.01
N ALA A 124 -3.69 -17.36 20.18
CA ALA A 124 -2.65 -16.57 19.53
C ALA A 124 -1.23 -17.01 19.93
N ASN A 125 -1.00 -17.23 21.24
CA ASN A 125 0.28 -17.69 21.76
C ASN A 125 0.66 -19.09 21.24
N ARG A 126 -0.30 -20.02 21.10
CA ARG A 126 -0.04 -21.35 20.54
C ARG A 126 0.41 -21.29 19.08
N ARG A 127 -0.15 -20.39 18.27
CA ARG A 127 0.26 -20.21 16.86
C ARG A 127 1.62 -19.54 16.72
N ALA A 128 2.05 -18.71 17.68
CA ALA A 128 3.38 -18.11 17.66
C ALA A 128 4.50 -19.09 18.03
N ALA A 129 4.16 -20.19 18.71
CA ALA A 129 5.11 -21.22 19.15
C ALA A 129 5.23 -22.42 18.18
N ALA A 130 4.42 -22.47 17.12
CA ALA A 130 4.40 -23.51 16.09
C ALA A 130 5.07 -23.01 14.80
#